data_AF-A0A942MAG5-F1
#
_entry.id   AF-A0A942MAG5-F1
#
_cell.length_a   1.000
_cell.length_b   1.000
_cell.length_c   1.000
_cell.angle_alpha   90.00
_cell.angle_beta   90.00
_cell.angle_gamma   90.00
#
_symmetry.space_group_name_H-M   'P 1'
#
loop_
_entity.id
_entity.type
_entity.pdbx_description
1 polymer ?
#
loop_
_entity_poly.entity_id
_entity_poly.type
_entity_poly.pdbx_seq_one_letter_code
_entity_poly.pdbx_strand_id
1 'polypeptide(L)'
;MTVDGLPYAGIFSSGTPNMYVATGYGKWGMTNSMASATIIRNLIIDGENPWYDAYNPSRQTSAASLKTLAVENLNVAVNLISGKLMAVPGDVEIKNGEAKVIEIDGDKAGAYRDEKGILHIVDTTCTHLGCDSQLLKRNKK
;
A
#
# COMPACT_ATOMS: atom_id res chain seq x y z
N MET A 1 -4.39 7.74 -1.07
CA MET A 1 -5.05 7.73 -2.38
C MET A 1 -5.67 9.10 -2.57
N THR A 2 -5.64 9.68 -3.76
CA THR A 2 -6.41 10.90 -4.04
C THR A 2 -7.86 10.55 -4.33
N VAL A 3 -8.77 11.50 -4.22
CA VAL A 3 -10.19 11.14 -4.26
C VAL A 3 -10.83 11.13 -5.63
N ASP A 4 -10.19 11.77 -6.58
CA ASP A 4 -10.50 11.73 -8.01
C ASP A 4 -9.66 10.67 -8.75
N GLY A 5 -8.79 9.94 -8.04
CA GLY A 5 -7.93 8.90 -8.60
C GLY A 5 -6.71 9.42 -9.37
N LEU A 6 -6.55 10.73 -9.55
CA LEU A 6 -5.38 11.34 -10.18
C LEU A 6 -4.32 11.66 -9.12
N PRO A 7 -3.03 11.39 -9.32
CA PRO A 7 -2.02 11.79 -8.33
C PRO A 7 -1.96 13.32 -8.19
N TYR A 8 -1.41 13.79 -7.07
CA TYR A 8 -1.03 15.19 -6.90
C TYR A 8 0.39 15.37 -7.45
N ALA A 9 0.57 16.25 -8.43
CA ALA A 9 1.86 16.59 -9.02
C ALA A 9 1.92 18.09 -9.32
N GLY A 10 2.78 18.83 -8.61
CA GLY A 10 2.87 20.28 -8.77
C GLY A 10 3.50 21.00 -7.58
N ILE A 11 3.27 22.31 -7.49
CA ILE A 11 3.77 23.16 -6.40
C ILE A 11 3.10 22.74 -5.09
N PHE A 12 3.90 22.51 -4.05
CA PHE A 12 3.42 22.04 -2.74
C PHE A 12 2.45 23.03 -2.09
N SER A 13 2.81 24.32 -2.08
CA SER A 13 1.98 25.40 -1.57
C SER A 13 2.39 26.75 -2.16
N SER A 14 1.50 27.74 -2.12
CA SER A 14 1.80 29.12 -2.56
C SER A 14 2.91 29.79 -1.76
N GLY A 15 3.14 29.39 -0.51
CA GLY A 15 4.22 29.90 0.33
C GLY A 15 5.60 29.27 0.04
N THR A 16 5.65 28.24 -0.82
CA THR A 16 6.87 27.49 -1.14
C THR A 16 6.97 27.25 -2.64
N PRO A 17 7.20 28.28 -3.47
CA PRO A 17 7.10 28.18 -4.93
C PRO A 17 8.14 27.24 -5.56
N ASN A 18 9.28 27.01 -4.90
CA ASN A 18 10.33 26.11 -5.35
C ASN A 18 10.25 24.70 -4.75
N MET A 19 9.14 24.37 -4.07
CA MET A 19 8.89 23.05 -3.50
C MET A 19 7.82 22.34 -4.31
N TYR A 20 8.16 21.18 -4.84
CA TYR A 20 7.26 20.35 -5.65
C TYR A 20 6.93 19.06 -4.92
N VAL A 21 5.72 18.55 -5.13
CA VAL A 21 5.25 17.29 -4.55
C VAL A 21 4.72 16.39 -5.65
N ALA A 22 4.97 15.09 -5.51
CA ALA A 22 4.43 14.04 -6.35
C ALA A 22 3.92 12.91 -5.45
N THR A 23 2.61 12.86 -5.19
CA THR A 23 2.02 11.94 -4.20
C THR A 23 0.61 11.50 -4.59
N GLY A 24 -0.03 10.70 -3.74
CA GLY A 24 -1.41 10.28 -3.94
C GLY A 24 -1.60 9.16 -4.98
N TYR A 25 -0.51 8.55 -5.46
CA TYR A 25 -0.51 7.49 -6.47
C TYR A 25 -1.34 6.24 -6.14
N GLY A 26 -1.66 6.02 -4.87
CA GLY A 26 -2.30 4.78 -4.43
C GLY A 26 -1.42 3.58 -4.79
N LYS A 27 -2.00 2.59 -5.48
CA LYS A 27 -1.29 1.38 -5.92
C LYS A 27 -0.67 1.49 -7.32
N TRP A 28 -0.88 2.62 -8.01
CA TRP A 28 -0.52 2.80 -9.43
C TRP A 28 0.70 3.71 -9.63
N GLY A 29 1.61 3.75 -8.65
CA GLY A 29 2.79 4.61 -8.68
C GLY A 29 3.70 4.37 -9.89
N MET A 30 3.93 3.12 -10.28
CA MET A 30 4.77 2.82 -11.45
C MET A 30 4.17 3.40 -12.74
N THR A 31 2.87 3.19 -12.96
CA THR A 31 2.18 3.66 -14.18
C THR A 31 2.06 5.18 -14.23
N ASN A 32 1.83 5.83 -13.09
CA ASN A 32 1.55 7.27 -13.03
C ASN A 32 2.79 8.14 -12.77
N SER A 33 3.93 7.55 -12.44
CA SER A 33 5.17 8.29 -12.11
C SER A 33 5.63 9.20 -13.25
N MET A 34 5.55 8.73 -14.49
CA MET A 34 5.98 9.48 -15.68
C MET A 34 5.11 10.71 -15.94
N ALA A 35 3.80 10.63 -15.67
CA ALA A 35 2.90 11.78 -15.81
C ALA A 35 3.30 12.88 -14.81
N SER A 36 3.44 12.54 -13.54
CA SER A 36 3.87 13.48 -12.50
C SER A 36 5.25 14.06 -12.76
N ALA A 37 6.21 13.24 -13.22
CA ALA A 37 7.55 13.68 -13.56
C ALA A 37 7.55 14.69 -14.72
N THR A 38 6.73 14.45 -15.74
CA THR A 38 6.57 15.36 -16.89
C THR A 38 5.98 16.70 -16.46
N ILE A 39 4.98 16.68 -15.58
CA ILE A 39 4.36 17.90 -15.04
C ILE A 39 5.40 18.71 -14.26
N ILE A 40 6.08 18.09 -13.29
CA ILE A 40 7.08 18.77 -12.47
C ILE A 40 8.25 19.29 -13.31
N ARG A 41 8.74 18.49 -14.27
CA ARG A 41 9.78 18.91 -15.21
C ARG A 41 9.39 20.20 -15.93
N ASN A 42 8.20 20.24 -16.54
CA ASN A 42 7.76 21.40 -17.31
C ASN A 42 7.50 22.61 -16.41
N LEU A 43 6.98 22.41 -15.20
CA LEU A 43 6.88 23.51 -14.23
C LEU A 43 8.24 24.09 -13.84
N ILE A 44 9.29 23.27 -13.79
CA ILE A 44 10.66 23.72 -13.47
C ILE A 44 11.30 24.44 -14.67
N ILE A 45 11.15 23.89 -15.88
CA ILE A 45 11.86 24.37 -17.07
C ILE A 45 11.08 25.48 -17.78
N ASP A 46 9.79 25.26 -18.00
CA ASP A 46 8.93 26.08 -18.84
C ASP A 46 8.00 26.98 -18.00
N GLY A 47 7.83 26.68 -16.70
CA GLY A 47 6.95 27.41 -15.79
C GLY A 47 5.47 27.03 -15.89
N GLU A 48 5.09 26.19 -16.85
CA GLU A 48 3.71 25.80 -17.11
C GLU A 48 3.59 24.36 -17.62
N ASN A 49 2.39 23.78 -17.51
CA ASN A 49 2.06 22.50 -18.12
C ASN A 49 0.56 22.45 -18.45
N PRO A 50 0.14 21.99 -19.65
CA PRO A 50 -1.28 21.91 -20.02
C PRO A 50 -2.15 21.06 -19.08
N TRP A 51 -1.55 20.13 -18.35
CA TRP A 51 -2.23 19.24 -17.42
C TRP A 51 -2.14 19.70 -15.96
N TYR A 52 -1.52 20.84 -15.70
CA TYR A 52 -1.25 21.29 -14.33
C TYR A 52 -2.52 21.35 -13.47
N ASP A 53 -3.59 21.93 -13.97
CA ASP A 53 -4.83 22.13 -13.19
C ASP A 53 -5.45 20.83 -12.69
N ALA A 54 -5.36 19.75 -13.48
CA ALA A 54 -5.86 18.44 -13.12
C ALA A 54 -5.00 17.74 -12.04
N TYR A 55 -3.70 18.04 -11.98
CA TYR A 55 -2.76 17.42 -11.06
C TYR A 55 -2.38 18.32 -9.88
N ASN A 56 -2.79 19.60 -9.91
CA ASN A 56 -2.47 20.59 -8.90
C ASN A 56 -2.83 20.08 -7.49
N PRO A 57 -1.88 20.08 -6.54
CA PRO A 57 -2.14 19.68 -5.15
C PRO A 57 -3.26 20.47 -4.46
N SER A 58 -3.51 21.70 -4.91
CA SER A 58 -4.57 22.59 -4.40
C SER A 58 -5.89 22.48 -5.19
N ARG A 59 -6.03 21.50 -6.08
CA ARG A 59 -7.27 21.34 -6.85
C ARG A 59 -8.44 20.98 -5.94
N GLN A 60 -9.61 21.55 -6.24
CA GLN A 60 -10.81 21.33 -5.45
C GLN A 60 -11.38 19.93 -5.71
N THR A 61 -11.43 19.10 -4.67
CA THR A 61 -12.11 17.80 -4.70
C THR A 61 -13.46 17.88 -3.99
N SER A 62 -14.45 17.12 -4.46
CA SER A 62 -15.85 17.23 -3.99
C SER A 62 -16.04 16.93 -2.49
N ALA A 63 -17.10 17.44 -1.85
CA ALA A 63 -17.35 17.15 -0.42
C ALA A 63 -17.66 15.67 -0.13
N ALA A 64 -18.20 14.93 -1.11
CA ALA A 64 -18.43 13.48 -1.00
C ALA A 64 -17.10 12.71 -0.85
N SER A 65 -16.05 13.24 -1.48
CA SER A 65 -14.70 12.69 -1.49
C SER A 65 -14.02 12.66 -0.10
N LEU A 66 -14.27 13.65 0.74
CA LEU A 66 -13.67 13.73 2.09
C LEU A 66 -14.21 12.65 3.03
N LYS A 67 -15.49 12.25 2.88
CA LYS A 67 -16.09 11.19 3.69
C LYS A 67 -15.48 9.82 3.37
N THR A 68 -15.23 9.53 2.11
CA THR A 68 -14.65 8.24 1.67
C THR A 68 -13.23 8.06 2.21
N LEU A 69 -12.41 9.12 2.20
CA LEU A 69 -11.06 9.09 2.77
C LEU A 69 -11.05 8.74 4.27
N ALA A 70 -11.98 9.29 5.04
CA ALA A 70 -12.06 9.02 6.48
C ALA A 70 -12.42 7.54 6.76
N VAL A 71 -13.39 7.00 6.02
CA VAL A 71 -13.84 5.61 6.18
C VAL A 71 -12.75 4.62 5.74
N GLU A 72 -12.04 4.88 4.64
CA GLU A 72 -10.96 4.00 4.19
C GLU A 72 -9.77 3.98 5.15
N ASN A 73 -9.34 5.13 5.65
CA ASN A 73 -8.23 5.21 6.62
C ASN A 73 -8.56 4.51 7.94
N LEU A 74 -9.82 4.59 8.41
CA LEU A 74 -10.30 3.87 9.58
C LEU A 74 -10.25 2.36 9.38
N ASN A 75 -10.70 1.87 8.22
CA ASN A 75 -10.69 0.45 7.92
C ASN A 75 -9.25 -0.10 7.89
N VAL A 76 -8.29 0.65 7.34
CA VAL A 76 -6.87 0.28 7.38
C VAL A 76 -6.35 0.20 8.82
N ALA A 77 -6.65 1.18 9.68
CA ALA A 77 -6.21 1.16 11.08
C ALA A 77 -6.77 -0.05 11.86
N VAL A 78 -8.03 -0.39 11.66
CA VAL A 78 -8.65 -1.58 12.28
C VAL A 78 -7.96 -2.86 11.83
N ASN A 79 -7.77 -3.04 10.52
CA ASN A 79 -7.10 -4.24 10.00
C ASN A 79 -5.63 -4.34 10.43
N LEU A 80 -4.95 -3.22 10.68
CA LEU A 80 -3.56 -3.19 11.18
C LEU A 80 -3.43 -3.55 12.67
N ILE A 81 -4.47 -3.27 13.46
CA ILE A 81 -4.48 -3.57 14.90
C ILE A 81 -4.95 -4.99 15.15
N SER A 82 -5.93 -5.47 14.37
CA SER A 82 -6.45 -6.82 14.53
C SER A 82 -5.37 -7.88 14.31
N GLY A 83 -4.54 -7.74 13.26
CA GLY A 83 -3.53 -8.74 12.88
C GLY A 83 -2.25 -8.80 13.73
N LYS A 84 -2.22 -8.21 14.93
CA LYS A 84 -1.00 -7.99 15.73
C LYS A 84 -0.95 -8.72 17.09
N LEU A 85 -1.92 -9.57 17.41
CA LEU A 85 -1.99 -10.34 18.65
C LEU A 85 -1.83 -11.84 18.38
N MET A 86 -0.58 -12.29 18.23
CA MET A 86 -0.29 -13.72 18.05
C MET A 86 -0.08 -14.42 19.40
N ALA A 87 -0.86 -15.47 19.67
CA ALA A 87 -0.45 -16.56 20.56
C ALA A 87 -0.69 -17.92 19.86
N VAL A 88 0.29 -18.82 19.99
CA VAL A 88 0.47 -19.99 19.11
C VAL A 88 -0.27 -21.23 19.62
N PRO A 89 -1.26 -21.78 18.89
CA PRO A 89 -1.75 -23.14 19.14
C PRO A 89 -0.81 -24.18 18.52
N GLY A 90 -0.62 -25.30 19.25
CA GLY A 90 0.47 -26.25 19.03
C GLY A 90 0.22 -27.41 18.05
N ASP A 91 -0.85 -27.41 17.25
CA ASP A 91 -1.29 -28.62 16.52
C ASP A 91 -1.44 -28.49 14.99
N VAL A 92 -0.66 -27.62 14.35
CA VAL A 92 -0.73 -27.48 12.88
C VAL A 92 0.01 -28.60 12.15
N GLU A 93 -0.75 -29.48 11.48
CA GLU A 93 -0.23 -30.46 10.52
C GLU A 93 0.21 -29.79 9.20
N ILE A 94 1.51 -29.85 8.89
CA ILE A 94 2.13 -29.40 7.64
C ILE A 94 3.13 -30.47 7.21
N LYS A 95 3.09 -30.93 5.96
CA LYS A 95 4.04 -31.93 5.45
C LYS A 95 5.40 -31.30 5.16
N ASN A 96 6.46 -32.11 5.19
CA ASN A 96 7.80 -31.65 4.80
C ASN A 96 7.78 -31.09 3.37
N GLY A 97 8.35 -29.90 3.19
CA GLY A 97 8.37 -29.15 1.93
C GLY A 97 7.09 -28.37 1.62
N GLU A 98 6.10 -28.34 2.51
CA GLU A 98 4.83 -27.64 2.32
C GLU A 98 4.80 -26.31 3.10
N ALA A 99 4.21 -25.28 2.48
CA ALA A 99 3.91 -24.00 3.11
C ALA A 99 2.40 -23.76 3.11
N LYS A 100 1.86 -23.31 4.24
CA LYS A 100 0.43 -23.02 4.41
C LYS A 100 0.25 -21.74 5.21
N VAL A 101 -0.81 -20.98 4.88
CA VAL A 101 -1.30 -19.91 5.76
C VAL A 101 -2.14 -20.57 6.84
N ILE A 102 -1.79 -20.31 8.09
CA ILE A 102 -2.46 -20.87 9.27
C ILE A 102 -3.04 -19.72 10.09
N GLU A 103 -4.07 -20.02 10.86
CA GLU A 103 -4.71 -19.05 11.76
C GLU A 103 -4.32 -19.39 13.19
N ILE A 104 -3.76 -18.40 13.88
CA ILE A 104 -3.14 -18.48 15.20
C ILE A 104 -3.83 -17.41 16.04
N ASP A 105 -4.70 -17.82 16.97
CA ASP A 105 -5.50 -16.92 17.84
C ASP A 105 -6.28 -15.81 17.09
N GLY A 106 -6.74 -16.12 15.87
CA GLY A 106 -7.48 -15.20 14.99
C GLY A 106 -6.60 -14.43 14.00
N ASP A 107 -5.27 -14.56 14.10
CA ASP A 107 -4.30 -13.89 13.25
C ASP A 107 -3.67 -14.84 12.22
N LYS A 108 -3.37 -14.33 11.02
CA LYS A 108 -2.76 -15.13 9.95
C LYS A 108 -1.24 -15.19 10.11
N ALA A 109 -0.70 -16.40 10.07
CA ALA A 109 0.74 -16.64 10.00
C ALA A 109 1.10 -17.55 8.82
N GLY A 110 2.32 -17.39 8.31
CA GLY A 110 2.90 -18.28 7.32
C GLY A 110 3.63 -19.41 8.03
N ALA A 111 3.28 -20.66 7.75
CA ALA A 111 3.96 -21.81 8.31
C ALA A 111 4.53 -22.69 7.20
N TYR A 112 5.81 -23.05 7.33
CA TYR A 112 6.54 -23.87 6.38
C TYR A 112 7.27 -24.98 7.12
N ARG A 113 7.07 -26.24 6.73
CA ARG A 113 7.89 -27.33 7.26
C ARG A 113 8.99 -27.65 6.27
N ASP A 114 10.24 -27.57 6.70
CA ASP A 114 11.38 -27.91 5.85
C ASP A 114 11.53 -29.43 5.63
N GLU A 115 12.47 -29.82 4.78
CA GLU A 115 12.73 -31.24 4.47
C GLU A 115 13.25 -32.02 5.68
N LYS A 116 13.86 -31.34 6.66
CA LYS A 116 14.36 -31.93 7.91
C LYS A 116 13.26 -32.06 8.98
N GLY A 117 12.03 -31.63 8.66
CA GLY A 117 10.87 -31.70 9.55
C GLY A 117 10.75 -30.52 10.51
N ILE A 118 11.61 -29.50 10.41
CA ILE A 118 11.57 -28.31 11.27
C ILE A 118 10.44 -27.40 10.78
N LEU A 119 9.57 -26.99 11.69
CA LEU A 119 8.50 -26.04 11.43
C LEU A 119 9.01 -24.61 11.59
N HIS A 120 8.93 -23.84 10.52
CA HIS A 120 9.25 -22.41 10.48
C HIS A 120 7.93 -21.63 10.43
N ILE A 121 7.71 -20.75 11.40
CA ILE A 121 6.56 -19.85 11.43
C ILE A 121 7.08 -18.43 11.22
N VAL A 122 6.49 -17.73 10.25
CA VAL A 122 6.85 -16.36 9.90
C VAL A 122 5.61 -15.48 9.91
N ASP A 123 5.81 -14.25 10.34
CA ASP A 123 4.82 -13.21 10.14
C ASP A 123 4.67 -12.95 8.64
N THR A 124 3.44 -13.09 8.13
CA THR A 124 3.10 -12.80 6.73
C THR A 124 2.88 -11.32 6.48
N THR A 125 2.98 -10.48 7.50
CA THR A 125 2.81 -9.04 7.40
C THR A 125 3.93 -8.41 6.58
N CYS A 126 3.57 -7.70 5.52
CA CYS A 126 4.53 -6.96 4.73
C CYS A 126 5.11 -5.79 5.56
N THR A 127 6.45 -5.70 5.63
CA THR A 127 7.17 -4.64 6.36
C THR A 127 6.91 -3.22 5.85
N HIS A 128 6.34 -3.07 4.65
CA HIS A 128 6.00 -1.76 4.10
C HIS A 128 4.81 -1.10 4.79
N LEU A 129 3.69 -1.82 4.90
CA LEU A 129 2.41 -1.22 5.24
C LEU A 129 1.57 -2.06 6.21
N GLY A 130 2.08 -3.20 6.69
CA GLY A 130 1.38 -4.00 7.67
C GLY A 130 0.25 -4.87 7.10
N CYS A 131 0.18 -5.07 5.78
CA CYS A 131 -0.85 -5.91 5.18
C CYS A 131 -0.45 -7.39 5.17
N ASP A 132 -1.40 -8.28 5.47
CA ASP A 132 -1.25 -9.74 5.32
C ASP A 132 -0.88 -10.11 3.88
N SER A 133 0.30 -10.68 3.68
CA SER A 133 0.65 -11.28 2.40
C SER A 133 -0.02 -12.64 2.25
N GLN A 134 -0.78 -12.83 1.18
CA GLN A 134 -1.27 -14.14 0.80
C GLN A 134 -0.08 -14.93 0.25
N LEU A 135 0.31 -16.03 0.91
CA LEU A 135 1.28 -16.96 0.36
C LEU A 135 0.71 -17.53 -0.95
N LEU A 136 1.31 -17.16 -2.08
CA LEU A 136 0.98 -17.72 -3.38
C LEU A 136 1.27 -19.23 -3.34
N LYS A 137 0.21 -20.05 -3.37
CA LYS A 137 0.32 -21.49 -3.58
C LYS A 137 0.95 -21.72 -4.96
N ARG A 138 2.26 -21.90 -4.99
CA ARG A 138 3.00 -22.24 -6.20
C ARG A 138 2.73 -23.72 -6.49
N ASN A 139 1.66 -24.00 -7.23
CA ASN A 139 1.39 -25.34 -7.76
C ASN A 139 2.63 -25.79 -8.56
N LYS A 140 3.39 -26.74 -8.01
CA LYS A 140 4.37 -27.50 -8.79
C LYS A 140 3.57 -28.28 -9.84
N LYS A 141 3.70 -27.89 -11.10
CA LYS A 141 3.43 -28.79 -12.24
C LYS A 141 4.56 -29.81 -12.34
#